data_AF-A0A367GTS1-F1
#
_entry.id   AF-A0A367GTS1-F1
#
_cell.length_a   1.000
_cell.length_b   1.000
_cell.length_c   1.000
_cell.angle_alpha   90.00
_cell.angle_beta   90.00
_cell.angle_gamma   90.00
#
_symmetry.space_group_name_H-M   'P 1'
#
loop_
_entity.id
_entity.type
_entity.pdbx_description
1 polymer ?
#
loop_
_entity_poly.entity_id
_entity_poly.type
_entity_poly.pdbx_seq_one_letter_code
_entity_poly.pdbx_strand_id
1 'polypeptide(L)' 'MSILANKTEIKALRILGKTLKFFDQTALLNMSAVDAEEARQAENLIKGIIESNGFTARTRNGNYILFKSL' A
#
# COMPACT_ATOMS: atom_id res chain seq x y z
N MET A 1 -20.12 0.00 -12.52
CA MET A 1 -19.74 -1.24 -11.83
C MET A 1 -20.84 -1.66 -10.86
N SER A 2 -21.02 -2.97 -10.62
CA SER A 2 -22.03 -3.45 -9.65
C SER A 2 -21.61 -3.11 -8.21
N ILE A 3 -22.58 -3.06 -7.29
CA ILE A 3 -22.31 -2.80 -5.87
C ILE A 3 -21.33 -3.84 -5.29
N LEU A 4 -21.43 -5.09 -5.74
CA LEU A 4 -20.54 -6.17 -5.31
C LEU A 4 -19.11 -5.94 -5.81
N ALA A 5 -18.94 -5.54 -7.07
CA ALA A 5 -17.63 -5.21 -7.63
C ALA A 5 -16.95 -4.09 -6.83
N ASN A 6 -17.67 -3.01 -6.53
CA ASN A 6 -17.15 -1.89 -5.74
C ASN A 6 -16.72 -2.33 -4.32
N LYS A 7 -17.51 -3.18 -3.65
CA LYS A 7 -17.17 -3.71 -2.32
C LYS A 7 -15.93 -4.61 -2.37
N THR A 8 -15.81 -5.43 -3.40
CA THR A 8 -14.66 -6.32 -3.60
C THR A 8 -13.40 -5.52 -3.88
N GLU A 9 -13.48 -4.51 -4.75
CA GLU A 9 -12.37 -3.61 -5.08
C GLU A 9 -11.86 -2.85 -3.86
N ILE A 10 -12.75 -2.22 -3.08
CA ILE A 10 -12.37 -1.54 -1.83
C ILE A 10 -11.71 -2.51 -0.85
N LYS A 11 -12.17 -3.76 -0.77
CA LYS A 11 -11.57 -4.78 0.10
C LYS A 11 -10.17 -5.17 -0.38
N ALA A 12 -9.98 -5.34 -1.69
CA ALA A 12 -8.67 -5.63 -2.29
C ALA A 12 -7.67 -4.50 -2.02
N LEU A 13 -8.06 -3.24 -2.26
CA LEU A 13 -7.24 -2.07 -1.95
C LEU A 13 -6.88 -2.03 -0.47
N ARG A 14 -7.82 -2.35 0.44
CA ARG A 14 -7.54 -2.38 1.88
C ARG A 14 -6.54 -3.46 2.26
N ILE A 15 -6.56 -4.62 1.59
CA ILE A 15 -5.58 -5.69 1.81
C ILE A 15 -4.20 -5.23 1.34
N LEU A 16 -4.11 -4.63 0.15
CA LEU A 16 -2.87 -4.04 -0.36
C LEU A 16 -2.33 -2.96 0.58
N GLY A 17 -3.16 -2.05 1.06
CA GLY A 17 -2.72 -1.03 2.01
C GLY A 17 -2.13 -1.62 3.30
N LYS A 18 -2.67 -2.75 3.80
CA LYS A 18 -2.14 -3.40 5.01
C LYS A 18 -0.75 -4.00 4.84
N THR A 19 -0.29 -4.28 3.62
CA THR A 19 1.07 -4.81 3.40
C THR A 19 2.12 -3.71 3.49
N LEU A 20 1.74 -2.43 3.31
CA LEU A 20 2.67 -1.31 3.33
C LEU A 20 3.46 -1.18 4.64
N LYS A 21 2.88 -1.60 5.78
CA LYS A 21 3.55 -1.60 7.09
C LYS A 21 4.81 -2.47 7.14
N PHE A 22 4.92 -3.47 6.27
CA PHE A 22 6.09 -4.35 6.25
C PHE A 22 7.29 -3.66 5.59
N PHE A 23 7.07 -2.66 4.74
CA PHE A 23 8.13 -1.84 4.17
C PHE A 23 8.69 -0.82 5.17
N ASP A 24 7.93 -0.42 6.19
CA ASP A 24 8.44 0.45 7.26
C ASP A 24 9.57 -0.23 8.07
N GLN A 25 9.64 -1.57 8.06
CA GLN A 25 10.61 -2.37 8.82
C GLN A 25 11.81 -2.84 7.99
N THR A 26 11.81 -2.65 6.67
CA THR A 26 12.93 -3.10 5.81
C THR A 26 14.22 -2.34 6.10
N ALA A 27 14.13 -1.11 6.60
CA ALA A 27 15.28 -0.31 7.04
C ALA A 27 16.05 -0.94 8.22
N LEU A 28 15.42 -1.86 8.97
CA LEU A 28 16.05 -2.58 10.07
C LEU A 28 16.76 -3.87 9.60
N LEU A 29 16.61 -4.22 8.33
CA LEU A 29 17.24 -5.38 7.72
C LEU A 29 18.58 -4.93 7.12
N ASN A 30 19.64 -5.69 7.33
CA ASN A 30 20.93 -5.49 6.64
C ASN A 30 20.80 -5.92 5.17
N MET A 31 20.07 -5.12 4.39
CA MET A 31 19.80 -5.35 2.98
C MET A 31 20.96 -4.86 2.12
N SER A 32 21.20 -5.53 0.99
CA SER A 32 22.04 -4.95 -0.04
C SER A 32 21.36 -3.72 -0.66
N ALA A 33 22.14 -2.88 -1.34
CA ALA A 33 21.58 -1.72 -2.05
C ALA A 33 20.53 -2.15 -3.11
N VAL A 34 20.71 -3.32 -3.73
CA VAL A 34 19.77 -3.85 -4.73
C VAL A 34 18.46 -4.25 -4.08
N ASP A 35 18.51 -5.02 -2.99
CA ASP A 35 17.31 -5.46 -2.29
C ASP A 35 16.51 -4.26 -1.75
N ALA A 36 17.21 -3.23 -1.25
CA ALA A 36 16.58 -2.02 -0.74
C ALA A 36 15.83 -1.25 -1.85
N GLU A 37 16.42 -1.17 -3.04
CA GLU A 37 15.79 -0.55 -4.21
C GLU A 37 14.58 -1.37 -4.69
N GLU A 38 14.69 -2.70 -4.76
CA GLU A 38 13.57 -3.57 -5.12
C GLU A 38 12.40 -3.46 -4.12
N ALA A 39 12.69 -3.38 -2.83
CA ALA A 39 11.68 -3.15 -1.80
C ALA A 39 11.00 -1.78 -1.98
N ARG A 40 11.77 -0.74 -2.31
CA ARG A 40 11.25 0.61 -2.60
C ARG A 40 10.33 0.61 -3.82
N GLN A 41 10.70 -0.11 -4.87
CA GLN A 41 9.89 -0.25 -6.08
C GLN A 41 8.58 -0.98 -5.81
N ALA A 42 8.62 -2.06 -5.02
CA ALA A 42 7.42 -2.78 -4.61
C ALA A 42 6.48 -1.91 -3.75
N GLU A 43 7.03 -1.12 -2.82
CA GLU A 43 6.27 -0.16 -2.01
C GLU A 43 5.55 0.86 -2.91
N ASN A 44 6.28 1.45 -3.86
CA ASN A 44 5.76 2.46 -4.79
C ASN A 44 4.70 1.89 -5.72
N LEU A 45 4.88 0.66 -6.21
CA LEU A 45 3.89 -0.01 -7.05
C LEU A 45 2.55 -0.17 -6.31
N ILE A 46 2.59 -0.61 -5.06
CA ILE A 46 1.38 -0.79 -4.24
C ILE A 46 0.69 0.56 -4.00
N LYS A 47 1.47 1.60 -3.67
CA LYS A 47 0.94 2.97 -3.51
C LYS A 47 0.29 3.48 -4.79
N GLY A 48 0.93 3.30 -5.94
CA GLY A 48 0.40 3.70 -7.25
C GLY A 48 -0.90 2.99 -7.63
N ILE A 49 -1.04 1.70 -7.31
CA ILE A 49 -2.31 0.97 -7.49
C ILE A 49 -3.40 1.58 -6.62
N ILE A 50 -3.11 1.93 -5.37
CA ILE A 50 -4.09 2.54 -4.46
C ILE A 50 -4.51 3.93 -4.97
N GLU A 51 -3.54 4.74 -5.40
CA GLU A 51 -3.74 6.12 -5.88
C GLU A 51 -4.51 6.19 -7.19
N SER A 52 -4.18 5.32 -8.16
CA SER A 52 -4.93 5.21 -9.43
C SER A 52 -6.40 4.82 -9.24
N ASN A 53 -6.74 4.23 -8.09
CA ASN A 53 -8.12 3.92 -7.70
C ASN A 53 -8.79 5.02 -6.86
N GLY A 54 -8.18 6.20 -6.75
CA GLY A 54 -8.76 7.36 -6.05
C GLY A 54 -8.67 7.28 -4.52
N PHE A 55 -7.70 6.53 -3.99
CA PHE A 55 -7.43 6.46 -2.55
C PHE A 55 -5.99 6.85 -2.24
N THR A 56 -5.72 7.33 -1.03
CA THR A 56 -4.38 7.55 -0.51
C THR A 56 -4.17 6.64 0.70
N ALA A 57 -3.04 5.94 0.76
CA ALA A 57 -2.67 5.18 1.95
C ALA A 57 -1.88 6.07 2.92
N ARG A 58 -2.33 6.19 4.17
CA ARG A 58 -1.61 6.92 5.22
C ARG A 58 -1.50 6.10 6.50
N THR A 59 -0.41 6.27 7.23
CA THR A 59 -0.18 5.56 8.49
C THR A 59 -0.90 6.29 9.64
N ARG A 60 -1.69 5.55 10.43
CA ARG A 60 -2.28 5.98 11.70
C ARG A 60 -1.99 4.91 12.75
N ASN A 61 -1.28 5.26 13.81
CA ASN A 61 -0.88 4.34 14.88
C ASN A 61 -0.18 3.07 14.34
N GLY A 62 0.78 3.23 13.43
CA GLY A 62 1.54 2.12 12.82
C GLY A 62 0.73 1.24 11.85
N ASN A 63 -0.51 1.60 11.53
CA ASN A 63 -1.35 0.88 10.58
C ASN A 63 -1.69 1.77 9.39
N TYR A 64 -1.59 1.21 8.19
CA TYR A 64 -2.02 1.90 6.97
C TYR A 64 -3.54 1.89 6.86
N ILE A 65 -4.10 3.09 6.69
CA ILE A 65 -5.53 3.33 6.47
C ILE A 65 -5.68 3.99 5.10
N LEU A 66 -6.72 3.59 4.37
CA LEU A 66 -7.08 4.20 3.10
C LEU A 66 -8.00 5.40 3.33
N PHE A 67 -7.64 6.53 2.75
CA PHE A 67 -8.45 7.73 2.68
C PHE A 67 -8.88 7.92 1.23
N LYS A 68 -10.14 8.28 0.99
CA LYS A 68 -10.56 8.63 -0.36
C LYS A 68 -9.89 9.95 -0.74
N SER A 69 -9.21 9.96 -1.88
CA SER A 69 -8.60 11.18 -2.42
C SER A 69 -9.73 12.14 -2.83
N LEU A 70 -9.58 13.42 -2.48
CA LEU A 70 -10.55 14.49 -2.81
C LEU A 70 -10.58 14.76 -4.30
#